data_AF-A0A438C5Z6-F1
#
_entry.id   AF-A0A438C5Z6-F1
#
_cell.length_a   1.000
_cell.length_b   1.000
_cell.length_c   1.000
_cell.angle_alpha   90.00
_cell.angle_beta   90.00
_cell.angle_gamma   90.00
#
_symmetry.space_group_name_H-M   'P 1'
#
loop_
_entity.id
_entity.type
_entity.pdbx_description
1 polymer ?
#
loop_
_entity_poly.entity_id
_entity_poly.type
_entity_poly.pdbx_seq_one_letter_code
_entity_poly.pdbx_strand_id
1 'polypeptide(L)'
;MVAHVTDFGIAKLLTKTESMQQTKTLGTIGYMAPEHGSDGIVSTKSDVYSYGILLMEVFARKKPMDEMFTGDLTLKTWVESLSNSVIQVVDVNLLRREDEDLATKLSCLSSIMALALACTNDSPEERLDMKDAVVELKKSRMKLLM
;
A
#
# COMPACT_ATOMS: atom_id res chain seq x y z
N MET A 1 13.33 -7.27 -13.61
CA MET A 1 14.02 -6.67 -12.45
C MET A 1 13.59 -7.40 -11.18
N VAL A 2 14.42 -7.41 -10.14
CA VAL A 2 14.12 -8.02 -8.83
C VAL A 2 14.34 -6.96 -7.75
N ALA A 3 13.32 -6.69 -6.95
CA ALA A 3 13.39 -5.75 -5.83
C ALA A 3 13.94 -6.45 -4.57
N HIS A 4 14.74 -5.73 -3.79
CA HIS A 4 15.30 -6.21 -2.52
C HIS A 4 15.02 -5.15 -1.44
N VAL A 5 14.50 -5.58 -0.29
CA VAL A 5 14.28 -4.70 0.86
C VAL A 5 15.60 -4.48 1.59
N THR A 6 15.89 -3.24 1.96
CA THR A 6 17.12 -2.81 2.64
C THR A 6 16.77 -1.80 3.73
N ASP A 7 17.79 -1.33 4.45
CA ASP A 7 17.69 -0.38 5.57
C ASP A 7 16.81 -0.87 6.74
N PHE A 8 17.42 -1.71 7.58
CA PHE A 8 16.79 -2.24 8.79
C PHE A 8 17.13 -1.40 10.04
N GLY A 9 17.58 -0.14 9.89
CA GLY A 9 18.08 0.69 10.99
C GLY A 9 17.05 0.98 12.10
N ILE A 10 15.76 0.91 11.77
CA ILE A 10 14.64 1.12 12.72
C ILE A 10 13.88 -0.16 13.06
N ALA A 11 14.27 -1.31 12.49
CA ALA A 11 13.58 -2.58 12.67
C ALA A 11 13.55 -3.01 14.14
N LYS A 12 12.47 -3.69 14.53
CA LYS A 12 12.28 -4.22 15.89
C LYS A 12 12.15 -5.74 15.84
N LEU A 13 12.78 -6.42 16.79
CA LEU A 13 12.66 -7.87 16.93
C LEU A 13 11.52 -8.16 17.91
N LEU A 14 10.46 -8.78 17.40
CA LEU A 14 9.36 -9.30 18.21
C LEU A 14 9.67 -10.74 18.61
N THR A 15 9.45 -11.09 19.88
CA THR A 15 9.51 -12.49 20.31
C THR A 15 8.27 -13.25 19.85
N LYS A 16 8.30 -14.59 19.88
CA LYS A 16 7.17 -15.43 19.41
C LYS A 16 5.86 -15.19 20.18
N THR A 17 5.96 -14.65 21.39
CA THR A 17 4.82 -14.31 22.27
C THR A 17 4.33 -12.88 22.10
N GLU A 18 5.12 -12.01 21.46
CA GLU A 18 4.80 -10.59 21.27
C GLU A 18 4.30 -10.37 19.85
N SER A 19 3.09 -9.84 19.71
CA SER A 19 2.52 -9.44 18.42
C SER A 19 2.78 -7.98 18.06
N MET A 20 3.22 -7.17 19.02
CA MET A 20 3.50 -5.74 18.88
C MET A 20 4.54 -5.27 19.89
N GLN A 21 5.16 -4.13 19.64
CA GLN A 21 6.09 -3.46 20.55
C GLN A 21 5.84 -1.96 20.53
N GLN A 22 6.02 -1.29 21.67
CA GLN A 22 5.99 0.17 21.73
C GLN A 22 7.39 0.75 21.50
N THR A 23 7.50 1.81 20.70
CA THR A 23 8.75 2.48 20.39
C THR A 23 8.61 4.00 20.37
N LYS A 24 9.72 4.69 20.65
CA LYS A 24 9.86 6.14 20.43
C LYS A 24 10.49 6.46 19.06
N THR A 25 10.80 5.43 18.27
CA THR A 25 11.42 5.61 16.95
C THR A 25 10.34 6.06 15.98
N LEU A 26 10.51 7.26 15.41
CA LEU A 26 9.62 7.75 14.36
C LEU A 26 9.87 6.96 13.07
N GLY A 27 8.77 6.58 12.41
CA GLY A 27 8.82 6.07 11.04
C GLY A 27 8.85 7.22 10.02
N THR A 28 8.68 6.86 8.75
CA THR A 28 8.60 7.84 7.65
C THR A 28 7.18 8.39 7.54
N ILE A 29 7.04 9.71 7.66
CA ILE A 29 5.74 10.40 7.49
C ILE A 29 5.14 10.06 6.12
N GLY A 30 3.84 9.77 6.12
CA GLY A 30 3.10 9.33 4.94
C GLY A 30 3.00 7.81 4.79
N TYR A 31 3.93 7.04 5.38
CA TYR A 31 3.90 5.56 5.37
C TYR A 31 3.49 4.95 6.71
N MET A 32 3.64 5.70 7.81
CA MET A 32 3.33 5.21 9.15
C MET A 32 1.86 4.81 9.28
N ALA A 33 1.63 3.65 9.87
CA ALA A 33 0.31 3.24 10.33
C ALA A 33 -0.19 4.19 11.43
N PRO A 34 -1.52 4.39 11.56
CA PRO A 34 -2.08 5.30 12.55
C PRO A 34 -1.57 5.03 13.97
N GLU A 35 -1.56 3.76 14.40
CA GLU A 35 -1.13 3.34 15.73
C GLU A 35 0.38 3.54 16.00
N HIS A 36 1.19 3.56 14.93
CA HIS A 36 2.61 3.91 15.04
C HIS A 36 2.77 5.41 15.25
N GLY A 37 2.01 6.23 14.51
CA GLY A 37 2.03 7.68 14.62
C GLY A 37 1.46 8.22 15.94
N SER A 38 0.38 7.61 16.46
CA SER A 38 -0.31 8.05 17.68
C SER A 38 0.36 7.53 18.96
N ASP A 39 0.58 6.22 19.03
CA ASP A 39 0.89 5.52 20.27
C ASP A 39 2.32 4.94 20.28
N GLY A 40 3.03 5.05 19.14
CA GLY A 40 4.33 4.44 18.94
C GLY A 40 4.26 2.92 18.85
N ILE A 41 3.10 2.34 18.54
CA ILE A 41 2.91 0.89 18.45
C ILE A 41 3.37 0.41 17.08
N VAL A 42 4.30 -0.54 17.07
CA VAL A 42 4.77 -1.20 15.85
C VAL A 42 4.51 -2.69 15.89
N SER A 43 4.13 -3.24 14.75
CA SER A 43 3.85 -4.66 14.56
C SER A 43 4.07 -5.04 13.09
N THR A 44 3.98 -6.32 12.78
CA THR A 44 3.95 -6.78 11.38
C THR A 44 2.75 -6.21 10.61
N LYS A 45 1.65 -5.85 11.28
CA LYS A 45 0.49 -5.18 10.66
C LYS A 45 0.79 -3.71 10.32
N SER A 46 1.71 -3.08 11.05
CA SER A 46 2.18 -1.72 10.74
C SER A 46 3.05 -1.73 9.47
N ASP A 47 3.83 -2.81 9.25
CA ASP A 47 4.54 -3.02 8.00
C ASP A 47 3.58 -3.26 6.82
N VAL A 48 2.48 -3.99 7.02
CA VAL A 48 1.45 -4.19 6.00
C VAL A 48 0.82 -2.85 5.58
N TYR A 49 0.52 -1.97 6.53
CA TYR A 49 0.01 -0.63 6.22
C TYR A 49 1.00 0.14 5.36
N SER A 50 2.27 0.20 5.78
CA SER A 50 3.34 0.89 5.04
C SER A 50 3.49 0.33 3.61
N TYR A 51 3.34 -0.99 3.45
CA TYR A 51 3.35 -1.67 2.16
C TYR A 51 2.16 -1.28 1.27
N GLY A 52 0.96 -1.13 1.84
CA GLY A 52 -0.22 -0.67 1.11
C GLY A 52 -0.03 0.75 0.56
N ILE A 53 0.54 1.66 1.36
CA ILE A 53 0.94 3.00 0.88
C ILE A 53 1.95 2.91 -0.26
N LEU A 54 2.98 2.07 -0.13
CA LEU A 54 3.98 1.85 -1.18
C LEU A 54 3.35 1.34 -2.49
N LEU A 55 2.37 0.41 -2.41
CA LEU A 55 1.64 -0.04 -3.60
C LEU A 55 0.91 1.12 -4.29
N MET A 56 0.20 1.97 -3.53
CA MET A 56 -0.47 3.14 -4.08
C MET A 56 0.54 4.09 -4.74
N GLU A 57 1.66 4.38 -4.08
CA GLU A 57 2.72 5.23 -4.61
C GLU A 57 3.27 4.70 -5.94
N VAL A 58 3.56 3.40 -6.03
CA VAL A 58 4.13 2.79 -7.24
C VAL A 58 3.17 2.91 -8.42
N PHE A 59 1.89 2.62 -8.22
CA PHE A 59 0.93 2.58 -9.32
C PHE A 59 0.28 3.93 -9.64
N ALA A 60 0.21 4.85 -8.69
CA ALA A 60 -0.22 6.23 -8.92
C ALA A 60 0.95 7.14 -9.37
N ARG A 61 2.19 6.72 -9.10
CA ARG A 61 3.41 7.52 -9.29
C ARG A 61 3.36 8.85 -8.54
N LYS A 62 2.71 8.86 -7.36
CA LYS A 62 2.60 10.03 -6.47
C LYS A 62 3.21 9.68 -5.13
N LYS A 63 4.09 10.56 -4.63
CA LYS A 63 4.69 10.38 -3.30
C LYS A 63 3.60 10.58 -2.23
N PRO A 64 3.62 9.86 -1.10
CA PRO A 64 2.62 10.06 -0.04
C PRO A 64 2.54 11.50 0.49
N MET A 65 3.64 12.25 0.39
CA MET A 65 3.77 13.66 0.78
C MET A 65 3.91 14.61 -0.43
N ASP A 66 3.34 14.25 -1.59
CA ASP A 66 3.29 15.13 -2.76
C ASP A 66 2.54 16.43 -2.46
N GLU A 67 2.94 17.55 -3.06
CA GLU A 67 2.37 18.89 -2.80
C GLU A 67 0.87 18.99 -3.10
N MET A 68 0.32 18.07 -3.91
CA MET A 68 -1.12 18.03 -4.14
C MET A 68 -1.94 17.63 -2.90
N PHE A 69 -1.31 16.90 -1.97
CA PHE A 69 -1.94 16.38 -0.75
C PHE A 69 -1.86 17.45 0.34
N THR A 70 -2.88 18.31 0.39
CA THR A 70 -2.96 19.45 1.30
C THR A 70 -4.10 19.30 2.30
N GLY A 71 -3.94 19.93 3.48
CA GLY A 71 -4.89 19.80 4.57
C GLY A 71 -5.01 18.35 5.04
N ASP A 72 -6.23 17.83 5.05
CA ASP A 72 -6.52 16.46 5.49
C ASP A 72 -6.45 15.43 4.34
N LEU A 73 -6.19 15.87 3.10
CA LEU A 73 -6.08 14.96 1.97
C LEU A 73 -4.74 14.21 2.01
N THR A 74 -4.81 12.89 2.05
CA THR A 74 -3.66 11.98 1.96
C THR A 74 -3.74 11.11 0.70
N LEU A 75 -2.63 10.47 0.33
CA LEU A 75 -2.61 9.48 -0.76
C LEU A 75 -3.67 8.40 -0.56
N LYS A 76 -3.81 7.86 0.66
CA LYS A 76 -4.83 6.86 1.01
C LYS A 76 -6.23 7.40 0.71
N THR A 77 -6.62 8.53 1.32
CA THR A 77 -7.97 9.09 1.17
C THR A 77 -8.28 9.51 -0.26
N TRP A 78 -7.27 9.94 -1.02
CA TRP A 78 -7.41 10.25 -2.44
C TRP A 78 -7.73 8.99 -3.26
N VAL A 79 -6.99 7.89 -3.04
CA VAL A 79 -7.26 6.59 -3.68
C VAL A 79 -8.64 6.05 -3.27
N GLU A 80 -9.02 6.14 -1.99
CA GLU A 80 -10.34 5.74 -1.49
C GLU A 80 -11.48 6.48 -2.21
N SER A 81 -11.34 7.80 -2.35
CA SER A 81 -12.33 8.66 -3.02
C SER A 81 -12.51 8.31 -4.50
N LEU A 82 -11.50 7.70 -5.12
CA LEU A 82 -11.47 7.33 -6.54
C LEU A 82 -11.54 5.82 -6.76
N SER A 83 -11.95 5.06 -5.75
CA SER A 83 -12.09 3.58 -5.83
C SER A 83 -12.96 3.09 -6.98
N ASN A 84 -13.97 3.89 -7.40
CA ASN A 84 -14.82 3.61 -8.55
C ASN A 84 -14.22 4.05 -9.90
N SER A 85 -13.09 4.75 -9.92
CA SER A 85 -12.46 5.31 -11.11
C SER A 85 -10.94 5.18 -11.07
N VAL A 86 -10.45 3.93 -11.07
CA VAL A 86 -9.01 3.61 -11.01
C VAL A 86 -8.16 4.32 -12.07
N ILE A 87 -8.76 4.64 -13.23
CA ILE A 87 -8.13 5.40 -14.32
C ILE A 87 -7.60 6.76 -13.85
N GLN A 88 -8.26 7.41 -12.89
CA GLN A 88 -7.85 8.71 -12.39
C GLN A 88 -6.70 8.64 -11.39
N VAL A 89 -6.51 7.45 -10.78
CA VAL A 89 -5.45 7.21 -9.79
C VAL A 89 -4.17 6.75 -10.47
N VAL A 90 -4.28 5.84 -11.43
CA VAL A 90 -3.14 5.14 -12.02
C VAL A 90 -2.33 6.06 -12.94
N ASP A 91 -1.00 5.90 -12.95
CA ASP A 91 -0.12 6.61 -13.90
C ASP A 91 -0.59 6.36 -15.33
N VAL A 92 -0.86 7.44 -16.06
CA VAL A 92 -1.26 7.43 -17.48
C VAL A 92 -0.31 6.61 -18.36
N ASN A 93 0.97 6.51 -18.00
CA ASN A 93 1.96 5.72 -18.74
C ASN A 93 1.72 4.20 -18.65
N LEU A 94 0.94 3.74 -17.66
CA LEU A 94 0.55 2.33 -17.51
C LEU A 94 -0.64 1.93 -18.40
N LEU A 95 -1.37 2.92 -18.96
CA LEU A 95 -2.59 2.75 -19.74
C LEU A 95 -2.40 3.34 -21.15
N ARG A 96 -1.73 2.62 -22.05
CA ARG A 96 -1.57 3.09 -23.43
C ARG A 96 -2.83 2.74 -24.21
N ARG A 97 -3.39 3.70 -24.95
CA ARG A 97 -4.63 3.52 -25.74
C ARG A 97 -4.55 2.42 -26.81
N GLU A 98 -3.34 2.03 -27.18
CA GLU A 98 -3.04 0.99 -28.17
C GLU A 98 -2.98 -0.41 -27.55
N ASP A 99 -3.15 -0.54 -26.23
CA ASP A 99 -3.15 -1.84 -25.55
C ASP A 99 -4.40 -2.63 -25.95
N GLU A 100 -4.22 -3.74 -26.67
CA GLU A 100 -5.29 -4.68 -27.04
C GLU A 100 -6.08 -5.22 -25.83
N ASP A 101 -5.52 -5.09 -24.63
CA ASP A 101 -6.03 -5.64 -23.37
C ASP A 101 -6.26 -4.59 -22.26
N LEU A 102 -6.66 -3.38 -22.65
CA LEU A 102 -6.90 -2.27 -21.72
C LEU A 102 -7.87 -2.63 -20.59
N ALA A 103 -8.94 -3.39 -20.89
CA ALA A 103 -9.94 -3.79 -19.91
C ALA A 103 -9.38 -4.68 -18.80
N THR A 104 -8.54 -5.66 -19.15
CA THR A 104 -7.92 -6.57 -18.17
C THR A 104 -6.85 -5.86 -17.36
N LYS A 105 -6.06 -4.97 -17.99
CA LYS A 105 -5.12 -4.09 -17.27
C LYS A 105 -5.84 -3.27 -16.21
N LEU A 106 -6.94 -2.63 -16.57
CA LEU A 106 -7.76 -1.85 -15.63
C LEU A 106 -8.33 -2.72 -14.51
N SER A 107 -8.85 -3.91 -14.82
CA SER A 107 -9.33 -4.86 -13.82
C SER A 107 -8.23 -5.30 -12.84
N CYS A 108 -7.01 -5.55 -13.35
CA CYS A 108 -5.86 -5.86 -12.53
C CYS A 108 -5.47 -4.69 -11.63
N LEU A 109 -5.40 -3.47 -12.18
CA LEU A 109 -5.07 -2.27 -11.42
C LEU A 109 -6.11 -1.98 -10.34
N SER A 110 -7.40 -2.14 -10.64
CA SER A 110 -8.47 -2.03 -9.64
C SER A 110 -8.29 -3.06 -8.52
N SER A 111 -7.93 -4.30 -8.86
CA SER A 111 -7.66 -5.36 -7.87
C SER A 111 -6.47 -5.00 -6.98
N ILE A 112 -5.40 -4.43 -7.55
CA ILE A 112 -4.21 -3.98 -6.82
C ILE A 112 -4.52 -2.81 -5.90
N MET A 113 -5.30 -1.82 -6.37
CA MET A 113 -5.71 -0.68 -5.54
C MET A 113 -6.62 -1.10 -4.41
N ALA A 114 -7.59 -1.99 -4.67
CA ALA A 114 -8.44 -2.55 -3.63
C ALA A 114 -7.63 -3.32 -2.57
N LEU A 115 -6.62 -4.08 -3.00
CA LEU A 115 -5.69 -4.74 -2.08
C LEU A 115 -4.90 -3.73 -1.25
N ALA A 116 -4.36 -2.69 -1.88
CA ALA A 116 -3.61 -1.65 -1.19
C ALA A 116 -4.47 -0.98 -0.11
N LEU A 117 -5.74 -0.68 -0.42
CA LEU A 117 -6.72 -0.15 0.54
C LEU A 117 -6.99 -1.10 1.71
N ALA A 118 -7.14 -2.40 1.42
CA ALA A 118 -7.30 -3.42 2.47
C ALA A 118 -6.06 -3.53 3.38
N CYS A 119 -4.86 -3.32 2.84
CA CYS A 119 -3.63 -3.26 3.62
C CYS A 119 -3.55 -2.00 4.50
N THR A 120 -4.18 -0.90 4.10
CA THR A 120 -4.15 0.40 4.80
C THR A 120 -5.39 0.67 5.67
N ASN A 121 -6.13 -0.36 6.08
CA ASN A 121 -7.21 -0.19 7.05
C ASN A 121 -6.66 0.45 8.34
N ASP A 122 -7.39 1.38 8.96
CA ASP A 122 -6.91 2.01 10.19
C ASP A 122 -6.85 1.02 11.36
N SER A 123 -7.76 0.04 11.38
CA SER A 123 -7.74 -1.08 12.33
C SER A 123 -6.69 -2.14 11.94
N PRO A 124 -5.64 -2.41 12.75
CA PRO A 124 -4.63 -3.41 12.45
C PRO A 124 -5.19 -4.83 12.25
N GLU A 125 -6.26 -5.19 12.96
CA GLU A 125 -6.90 -6.50 12.93
C GLU A 125 -7.66 -6.75 11.63
N GLU A 126 -8.14 -5.68 10.99
CA GLU A 126 -8.86 -5.75 9.71
C GLU A 126 -7.92 -5.76 8.50
N ARG A 127 -6.63 -5.47 8.70
CA ARG A 127 -5.62 -5.56 7.64
C ARG A 127 -5.35 -7.02 7.30
N LEU A 128 -5.12 -7.28 6.01
CA LEU A 128 -4.60 -8.57 5.55
C LEU A 128 -3.24 -8.89 6.19
N ASP A 129 -2.88 -10.16 6.27
CA ASP A 129 -1.49 -10.52 6.51
C ASP A 129 -0.67 -10.39 5.23
N MET A 130 0.64 -10.16 5.37
CA MET A 130 1.53 -10.03 4.20
C MET A 130 1.53 -11.30 3.33
N LYS A 131 1.29 -12.47 3.92
CA LYS A 131 1.13 -13.73 3.17
C LYS A 131 -0.08 -13.70 2.25
N ASP A 132 -1.20 -13.17 2.73
CA ASP A 132 -2.45 -13.09 1.97
C ASP A 132 -2.36 -12.01 0.90
N ALA A 133 -1.74 -10.87 1.20
CA ALA A 133 -1.48 -9.83 0.22
C ALA A 133 -0.62 -10.35 -0.96
N VAL A 134 0.37 -11.22 -0.69
CA VAL A 134 1.14 -11.88 -1.76
C VAL A 134 0.27 -12.81 -2.61
N VAL A 135 -0.69 -13.53 -2.02
CA VAL A 135 -1.62 -14.39 -2.76
C VAL A 135 -2.51 -13.56 -3.68
N GLU A 136 -3.08 -12.46 -3.19
CA GLU A 136 -3.94 -11.56 -3.98
C GLU A 136 -3.17 -10.86 -5.11
N LEU A 137 -1.93 -10.43 -4.87
CA LEU A 137 -1.06 -9.88 -5.92
C LEU A 137 -0.76 -10.91 -7.01
N LYS A 138 -0.48 -12.16 -6.63
CA LYS A 138 -0.24 -13.23 -7.61
C LYS A 138 -1.47 -13.50 -8.48
N LYS A 139 -2.68 -13.48 -7.90
CA LYS A 139 -3.94 -13.59 -8.66
C LYS A 139 -4.09 -12.46 -9.67
N SER A 140 -3.83 -11.22 -9.25
CA SER A 140 -3.88 -10.05 -10.13
C SER A 140 -2.85 -10.13 -11.26
N ARG A 141 -1.61 -10.54 -10.96
CA ARG A 141 -0.56 -10.76 -11.97
C ARG A 141 -0.92 -11.83 -13.00
N MET A 142 -1.56 -12.92 -12.59
CA MET A 142 -1.95 -13.98 -13.55
C MET A 142 -2.93 -13.47 -14.60
N LYS A 143 -3.82 -12.53 -14.25
CA LYS A 143 -4.75 -11.92 -15.22
C LYS A 143 -4.04 -11.14 -16.32
N LEU A 144 -2.85 -10.58 -16.06
CA LEU A 144 -2.05 -9.82 -17.03
C LEU A 144 -1.19 -10.72 -17.95
N LEU A 145 -1.07 -12.00 -17.64
CA LEU A 145 -0.20 -12.95 -18.35
C LEU A 145 -0.99 -14.01 -19.14
N MET A 146 -2.32 -13.98 -19.05
CA MET A 146 -3.25 -14.84 -19.79
C MET A 146 -3.92 -14.01 -20.88
#